data_AF-A0A2A2KEJ9-F1
#
_entry.id   AF-A0A2A2KEJ9-F1
#
_cell.length_a   1.000
_cell.length_b   1.000
_cell.length_c   1.000
_cell.angle_alpha   90.00
_cell.angle_beta   90.00
_cell.angle_gamma   90.00
#
_symmetry.space_group_name_H-M   'P 1'
#
loop_
_entity.id
_entity.type
_entity.pdbx_description
1 polymer ?
#
loop_
_entity_poly.entity_id
_entity_poly.type
_entity_poly.pdbx_seq_one_letter_code
_entity_poly.pdbx_strand_id
1 'polypeptide(L)'
;MAILHEITDGNELKKYLEKFRTEPKYRPFFHSLKFRLDGLFPKQPFQLFVQNEYMTNYFYGLTTCKYETRDTRPASVIVEHEGPFDDTEFLKGMEALLKKSSQKLGWVIGNYHSCLLAERYIENSMPRIYTKAYLCKRYYMDEEQMRDLMNWKCPALQNGYELGIL
;
A
#
# COMPACT_ATOMS: atom_id res chain seq x y z
N MET A 1 3.30 -4.30 -25.26
CA MET A 1 2.23 -3.96 -24.30
C MET A 1 2.79 -4.21 -22.92
N ALA A 2 2.77 -3.20 -22.06
CA ALA A 2 3.05 -3.32 -20.64
C ALA A 2 2.18 -4.43 -20.03
N ILE A 3 2.80 -5.44 -19.42
CA ILE A 3 2.08 -6.49 -18.69
C ILE A 3 2.26 -6.23 -17.21
N LEU A 4 1.15 -6.08 -16.49
CA LEU A 4 1.16 -6.05 -15.05
C LEU A 4 1.32 -7.48 -14.53
N HIS A 5 2.47 -7.76 -13.90
CA HIS A 5 2.85 -9.09 -13.42
C HIS A 5 2.64 -9.20 -11.91
N GLU A 6 1.93 -10.22 -11.45
CA GLU A 6 1.84 -10.53 -10.02
C GLU A 6 3.05 -11.36 -9.58
N ILE A 7 3.71 -10.94 -8.51
CA ILE A 7 4.81 -11.69 -7.90
C ILE A 7 4.23 -12.66 -6.87
N THR A 8 4.24 -13.94 -7.22
CA THR A 8 3.65 -15.02 -6.41
C THR A 8 4.71 -15.93 -5.78
N ASP A 9 5.90 -16.02 -6.39
CA ASP A 9 7.00 -16.84 -5.89
C ASP A 9 7.59 -16.29 -4.58
N GLY A 10 7.76 -17.17 -3.59
CA GLY A 10 8.23 -16.79 -2.26
C GLY A 10 9.68 -16.27 -2.25
N ASN A 11 10.55 -16.76 -3.13
CA ASN A 11 11.93 -16.30 -3.19
C ASN A 11 12.03 -14.95 -3.89
N GLU A 12 11.23 -14.70 -4.93
CA GLU A 12 11.11 -13.39 -5.56
C GLU A 12 10.55 -12.34 -4.60
N LEU A 13 9.52 -12.69 -3.83
CA LEU A 13 8.99 -11.80 -2.79
C LEU A 13 10.07 -11.42 -1.77
N LYS A 14 10.94 -12.35 -1.36
CA LYS A 14 12.06 -12.02 -0.46
C LYS A 14 13.06 -11.05 -1.09
N LYS A 15 13.33 -11.14 -2.39
CA LYS A 15 14.18 -10.16 -3.10
C LYS A 15 13.56 -8.76 -3.07
N TYR A 16 12.26 -8.65 -3.32
CA TYR A 16 11.54 -7.39 -3.20
C TYR A 16 11.48 -6.86 -1.77
N LEU A 17 11.37 -7.74 -0.76
CA LEU A 17 11.41 -7.34 0.64
C LEU A 17 12.73 -6.66 0.99
N GLU A 18 13.87 -7.26 0.63
CA GLU A 18 15.19 -6.65 0.88
C GLU A 18 15.36 -5.36 0.09
N LYS A 19 14.88 -5.31 -1.15
CA LYS A 19 14.87 -4.08 -1.95
C LYS A 19 14.07 -2.95 -1.28
N PHE A 20 12.87 -3.24 -0.77
CA PHE A 20 12.01 -2.25 -0.15
C PHE A 20 12.46 -1.82 1.25
N ARG A 21 13.43 -2.54 1.85
CA ARG A 21 13.98 -2.21 3.16
C ARG A 21 14.84 -0.94 3.14
N THR A 22 15.48 -0.62 2.02
CA THR A 22 16.56 0.37 1.95
C THR A 22 16.05 1.80 1.85
N GLU A 23 14.97 2.06 1.10
CA GLU A 23 14.47 3.41 0.88
C GLU A 23 13.17 3.71 1.66
N PRO A 24 13.07 4.89 2.32
CA PRO A 24 11.87 5.27 3.09
C PRO A 24 10.56 5.26 2.30
N LYS A 25 10.60 5.56 1.00
CA LYS A 25 9.40 5.58 0.15
C LYS A 25 8.74 4.20 0.04
N TYR A 26 9.51 3.12 0.12
CA TYR A 26 9.01 1.74 0.03
C TYR A 26 8.58 1.13 1.37
N ARG A 27 8.66 1.86 2.48
CA ARG A 27 8.27 1.31 3.81
C ARG A 27 6.86 0.71 3.83
N PRO A 28 5.82 1.30 3.19
CA PRO A 28 4.51 0.67 3.12
C PRO A 28 4.53 -0.71 2.43
N PHE A 29 5.33 -0.85 1.37
CA PHE A 29 5.55 -2.14 0.69
C PHE A 29 6.33 -3.11 1.57
N PHE A 30 7.42 -2.65 2.19
CA PHE A 30 8.24 -3.47 3.08
C PHE A 30 7.42 -4.11 4.20
N HIS A 31 6.65 -3.31 4.95
CA HIS A 31 5.85 -3.83 6.06
C HIS A 31 4.74 -4.77 5.58
N SER A 32 4.01 -4.41 4.52
CA SER A 32 2.94 -5.24 3.99
C SER A 32 3.45 -6.59 3.48
N LEU A 33 4.61 -6.59 2.83
CA LEU A 33 5.24 -7.81 2.32
C LEU A 33 5.84 -8.65 3.46
N LYS A 34 6.44 -8.02 4.47
CA LYS A 34 6.92 -8.70 5.67
C LYS A 34 5.79 -9.42 6.38
N PHE A 35 4.66 -8.74 6.61
CA PHE A 35 3.49 -9.33 7.25
C PHE A 35 2.96 -10.53 6.47
N ARG A 36 2.88 -10.44 5.13
CA ARG A 36 2.52 -11.58 4.27
C ARG A 36 3.48 -12.76 4.46
N LEU A 37 4.78 -12.51 4.40
CA LEU A 37 5.80 -13.58 4.48
C LEU A 37 5.86 -14.22 5.87
N ASP A 38 5.60 -13.44 6.92
CA ASP A 38 5.51 -13.93 8.30
C ASP A 38 4.17 -14.64 8.61
N GLY A 39 3.21 -14.63 7.69
CA GLY A 39 1.86 -15.18 7.91
C GLY A 39 0.99 -14.34 8.86
N LEU A 40 1.34 -13.07 9.06
CA LEU A 40 0.57 -12.13 9.87
C LEU A 40 -0.62 -11.59 9.07
N PHE A 41 -1.75 -11.37 9.74
CA PHE A 41 -3.00 -10.88 9.16
C PHE A 41 -3.52 -11.71 7.96
N PRO A 42 -3.73 -13.04 8.10
CA PRO A 42 -4.14 -13.92 6.98
C PRO A 42 -5.48 -13.53 6.33
N LYS A 43 -6.31 -12.76 7.02
CA LYS A 43 -7.59 -12.23 6.53
C LYS A 43 -7.44 -10.92 5.72
N GLN A 44 -6.23 -10.38 5.63
CA GLN A 44 -5.89 -9.19 4.85
C GLN A 44 -4.71 -9.50 3.92
N PRO A 45 -4.91 -10.31 2.87
CA PRO A 45 -3.82 -10.70 2.00
C PRO A 45 -3.27 -9.49 1.24
N PHE A 46 -1.95 -9.41 1.18
CA PHE A 46 -1.21 -8.44 0.37
C PHE A 46 -0.75 -9.10 -0.93
N GLN A 47 -1.01 -8.48 -2.08
CA GLN A 47 -0.55 -8.91 -3.40
C GLN A 47 0.37 -7.86 -3.99
N LEU A 48 1.54 -8.28 -4.47
CA LEU A 48 2.51 -7.40 -5.11
C LEU A 48 2.42 -7.59 -6.63
N PHE A 49 2.22 -6.50 -7.35
CA PHE A 49 2.29 -6.45 -8.80
C PHE A 49 3.40 -5.50 -9.24
N VAL A 50 4.03 -5.84 -10.35
CA VAL A 50 5.14 -5.10 -10.93
C VAL A 50 4.86 -4.89 -12.41
N GLN A 51 5.10 -3.67 -12.87
CA GLN A 51 5.10 -3.30 -14.27
C GLN A 51 6.45 -2.67 -14.58
N ASN A 52 7.23 -3.31 -15.43
CA ASN A 52 8.53 -2.81 -15.87
C ASN A 52 8.37 -2.24 -17.28
N GLU A 53 8.43 -0.92 -17.38
CA GLU A 53 8.49 -0.21 -18.66
C GLU A 53 9.87 0.40 -18.89
N TYR A 54 10.12 0.81 -20.13
CA TYR A 54 11.44 1.15 -20.68
C TYR A 54 12.41 1.86 -19.72
N MET A 55 11.96 2.92 -19.02
CA MET A 55 12.77 3.62 -18.01
C MET A 55 12.20 3.57 -16.58
N THR A 56 11.04 2.94 -16.39
CA THR A 56 10.26 3.08 -15.16
C THR A 56 9.68 1.76 -14.70
N ASN A 57 10.00 1.40 -13.45
CA ASN A 57 9.40 0.24 -12.80
C ASN A 57 8.34 0.74 -11.82
N TYR A 58 7.09 0.36 -12.04
CA TYR A 58 5.98 0.61 -11.13
C TYR A 58 5.72 -0.60 -10.25
N PHE A 59 5.48 -0.34 -8.97
CA PHE A 59 5.08 -1.32 -7.97
C PHE A 59 3.68 -1.00 -7.50
N TYR A 60 2.80 -2.01 -7.49
CA TYR A 60 1.44 -1.89 -7.01
C TYR A 60 1.20 -2.94 -5.92
N GLY A 61 0.78 -2.50 -4.74
CA GLY A 61 0.47 -3.36 -3.61
C GLY A 61 -1.04 -3.37 -3.38
N LEU A 62 -1.70 -4.50 -3.57
CA LEU A 62 -3.14 -4.63 -3.34
C LEU A 62 -3.39 -5.32 -2.01
N THR A 63 -4.14 -4.67 -1.12
CA THR A 63 -4.63 -5.27 0.13
C THR A 63 -6.14 -5.38 0.08
N THR A 64 -6.67 -6.58 0.26
CA THR A 64 -8.12 -6.83 0.38
C THR A 64 -8.46 -7.21 1.81
N CYS A 65 -9.70 -7.00 2.23
CA CYS A 65 -10.15 -7.33 3.59
C CYS A 65 -11.23 -8.42 3.52
N LYS A 66 -10.89 -9.64 3.96
CA LYS A 66 -11.81 -10.80 3.96
C LYS A 66 -12.64 -10.93 5.23
N TYR A 67 -12.68 -9.90 6.08
CA TYR A 67 -13.30 -9.99 7.42
C TYR A 67 -14.83 -10.01 7.40
N GLU A 68 -15.48 -9.68 6.29
CA GLU A 68 -16.94 -9.61 6.22
C GLU A 68 -17.49 -10.63 5.21
N THR A 69 -18.56 -11.33 5.60
CA THR A 69 -19.33 -12.25 4.73
C THR A 69 -19.98 -11.55 3.53
N ARG A 70 -19.88 -10.21 3.48
CA ARG A 70 -20.14 -9.38 2.32
C ARG A 70 -18.79 -8.80 1.90
N ASP A 71 -18.33 -9.14 0.70
CA ASP A 71 -17.13 -8.61 0.03
C ASP A 71 -17.30 -7.10 -0.28
N THR A 72 -17.53 -6.27 0.74
CA THR A 72 -17.94 -4.87 0.59
C THR A 72 -16.86 -3.86 0.90
N ARG A 73 -15.76 -4.26 1.57
CA ARG A 73 -14.68 -3.32 1.84
C ARG A 73 -13.79 -3.18 0.61
N PRO A 74 -13.71 -1.95 0.07
CA PRO A 74 -12.96 -1.73 -1.15
C PRO A 74 -11.45 -1.90 -0.89
N ALA A 75 -10.73 -2.42 -1.88
CA ALA A 75 -9.33 -2.77 -1.76
C ALA A 75 -8.44 -1.53 -1.64
N SER A 76 -7.42 -1.59 -0.79
CA SER A 76 -6.41 -0.54 -0.70
C SER A 76 -5.27 -0.84 -1.65
N VAL A 77 -4.84 0.16 -2.41
CA VAL A 77 -3.72 0.09 -3.36
C VAL A 77 -2.60 0.98 -2.86
N ILE A 78 -1.40 0.42 -2.76
CA ILE A 78 -0.15 1.14 -2.55
C ILE A 78 0.54 1.28 -3.90
N VAL A 79 1.05 2.45 -4.27
CA VAL A 79 1.82 2.65 -5.50
C VAL A 79 3.11 3.39 -5.22
N GLU A 80 4.21 2.87 -5.76
CA GLU A 80 5.51 3.54 -5.80
C GLU A 80 6.22 3.18 -7.13
N HIS A 81 7.28 3.91 -7.48
CA HIS A 81 8.01 3.67 -8.73
C HIS A 81 9.51 3.93 -8.62
N GLU A 82 10.26 3.40 -9.59
CA GLU A 82 11.66 3.70 -9.88
C GLU A 82 11.80 4.28 -11.27
N GLY A 83 12.65 5.29 -11.41
CA GLY A 83 12.80 6.01 -12.67
C GLY A 83 11.79 7.16 -12.82
N PRO A 84 11.81 7.84 -13.97
CA PRO A 84 10.93 8.98 -14.24
C PRO A 84 9.46 8.59 -14.19
N PHE A 85 8.62 9.39 -13.53
CA PHE A 85 7.19 9.13 -13.55
C PHE A 85 6.60 9.43 -14.94
N ASP A 86 5.82 8.50 -15.46
CA ASP A 86 5.10 8.57 -16.73
C ASP A 86 3.60 8.35 -16.47
N ASP A 87 2.82 9.41 -16.66
CA ASP A 87 1.38 9.42 -16.41
C ASP A 87 0.63 8.35 -17.21
N THR A 88 1.06 8.08 -18.45
CA THR A 88 0.40 7.12 -19.35
C THR A 88 0.68 5.69 -18.90
N GLU A 89 1.91 5.38 -18.54
CA GLU A 89 2.30 4.07 -18.05
C GLU A 89 1.65 3.76 -16.71
N PHE A 90 1.63 4.74 -15.80
CA PHE A 90 0.95 4.61 -14.51
C PHE A 90 -0.54 4.30 -14.67
N LEU A 91 -1.26 5.03 -15.53
CA LEU A 91 -2.69 4.83 -15.75
C LEU A 91 -2.99 3.47 -16.38
N LYS A 92 -2.15 3.00 -17.31
CA LYS A 92 -2.26 1.63 -17.85
C LYS A 92 -2.12 0.56 -16.77
N GLY A 93 -1.16 0.73 -15.86
CA GLY A 93 -0.97 -0.18 -14.73
C GLY A 93 -2.15 -0.18 -13.76
N MET A 94 -2.67 1.00 -13.44
CA MET A 94 -3.87 1.14 -12.60
C MET A 94 -5.10 0.48 -13.24
N GLU A 95 -5.32 0.68 -14.54
CA GLU A 95 -6.43 0.04 -15.27
C GLU A 95 -6.27 -1.49 -15.30
N ALA A 96 -5.05 -1.99 -15.53
CA ALA A 96 -4.76 -3.42 -15.51
C ALA A 96 -4.99 -4.03 -14.12
N LEU A 97 -4.60 -3.32 -13.06
CA LEU A 97 -4.82 -3.74 -11.67
C LEU A 97 -6.31 -3.83 -11.35
N LEU A 98 -7.07 -2.82 -11.75
CA LEU A 98 -8.53 -2.76 -11.59
C LEU A 98 -9.24 -3.92 -12.28
N LYS A 99 -8.85 -4.25 -13.51
CA LYS A 99 -9.40 -5.39 -14.25
C LYS A 99 -9.11 -6.72 -13.55
N LYS A 100 -7.96 -6.85 -12.90
CA LYS A 100 -7.55 -8.07 -12.19
C LYS A 100 -8.21 -8.22 -10.82
N SER A 101 -8.44 -7.12 -10.10
CA SER A 101 -8.86 -7.22 -8.70
C SER A 101 -10.32 -7.64 -8.53
N SER A 102 -11.21 -7.40 -9.50
CA SER A 102 -12.68 -7.54 -9.37
C SER A 102 -13.31 -6.76 -8.19
N GLN A 103 -12.48 -6.01 -7.46
CA GLN A 103 -12.80 -5.33 -6.21
C GLN A 103 -12.98 -3.84 -6.49
N LYS A 104 -13.86 -3.19 -5.75
CA LYS A 104 -13.95 -1.72 -5.74
C LYS A 104 -12.66 -1.15 -5.12
N LEU A 105 -12.12 -0.06 -5.68
CA LEU A 105 -10.98 0.64 -5.06
C LEU A 105 -11.43 1.44 -3.86
N GLY A 106 -10.66 1.33 -2.79
CA GLY A 106 -10.83 2.07 -1.55
C GLY A 106 -9.78 3.16 -1.52
N TRP A 107 -8.71 2.90 -0.78
CA TRP A 107 -7.61 3.85 -0.61
C TRP A 107 -6.57 3.66 -1.70
N VAL A 108 -6.11 4.76 -2.30
CA VAL A 108 -4.87 4.78 -3.10
C VAL A 108 -3.81 5.52 -2.29
N ILE A 109 -2.70 4.85 -2.03
CA ILE A 109 -1.61 5.32 -1.18
C ILE A 109 -0.36 5.40 -2.06
N GLY A 110 0.12 6.61 -2.33
CA GLY A 110 1.33 6.81 -3.11
C GLY A 110 1.90 8.20 -2.89
N ASN A 111 2.74 8.65 -3.81
CA ASN A 111 3.13 10.05 -3.87
C ASN A 111 1.93 10.93 -4.33
N TYR A 112 1.99 12.22 -4.04
CA TYR A 112 0.85 13.12 -4.29
C TYR A 112 0.44 13.17 -5.78
N HIS A 113 1.42 13.13 -6.69
CA HIS A 113 1.17 13.14 -8.14
C HIS A 113 0.38 11.89 -8.61
N SER A 114 0.82 10.69 -8.18
CA SER A 114 0.13 9.43 -8.47
C SER A 114 -1.30 9.40 -7.93
N CYS A 115 -1.51 9.94 -6.72
CA CYS A 115 -2.85 10.03 -6.14
C CYS A 115 -3.76 11.01 -6.89
N LEU A 116 -3.23 12.16 -7.35
CA LEU A 116 -4.00 13.12 -8.16
C LEU A 116 -4.41 12.52 -9.52
N LEU A 117 -3.52 11.76 -10.16
CA LEU A 117 -3.85 11.07 -11.40
C LEU A 117 -4.88 9.97 -11.18
N ALA A 118 -4.77 9.20 -10.10
CA ALA A 118 -5.76 8.20 -9.73
C ALA A 118 -7.13 8.83 -9.44
N GLU A 119 -7.17 9.96 -8.71
CA GLU A 119 -8.39 10.75 -8.48
C GLU A 119 -9.05 11.13 -9.79
N ARG A 120 -8.34 11.82 -10.69
CA ARG A 120 -8.87 12.23 -12.00
C ARG A 120 -9.36 11.05 -12.82
N TYR A 121 -8.63 9.95 -12.81
CA TYR A 121 -9.03 8.73 -13.52
C TYR A 121 -10.32 8.13 -12.95
N ILE A 122 -10.45 8.05 -11.63
CA ILE A 122 -11.65 7.51 -10.97
C ILE A 122 -12.85 8.42 -11.21
N GLU A 123 -12.70 9.74 -11.09
CA GLU A 123 -13.79 10.70 -11.34
C GLU A 123 -14.31 10.59 -12.79
N ASN A 124 -13.40 10.44 -13.77
CA ASN A 124 -13.77 10.31 -15.18
C ASN A 124 -14.39 8.94 -15.50
N SER A 125 -13.87 7.86 -14.92
CA SER A 125 -14.32 6.49 -15.22
C SER A 125 -15.53 6.06 -14.39
N MET A 126 -15.74 6.66 -13.22
CA MET A 126 -16.80 6.34 -12.26
C MET A 126 -17.43 7.62 -11.69
N PRO A 127 -18.21 8.38 -12.48
CA PRO A 127 -18.69 9.73 -12.10
C PRO A 127 -19.59 9.82 -10.85
N ARG A 128 -19.98 8.68 -10.28
CA ARG A 128 -20.79 8.59 -9.05
C ARG A 128 -19.95 8.38 -7.79
N ILE A 129 -18.63 8.21 -7.93
CA ILE A 129 -17.70 8.03 -6.82
C ILE A 129 -17.00 9.36 -6.59
N TYR A 130 -17.12 9.89 -5.38
CA TYR A 130 -16.33 11.05 -4.95
C TYR A 130 -14.97 10.57 -4.44
N THR A 131 -13.90 11.09 -5.02
CA THR A 131 -12.52 10.85 -4.58
C THR A 131 -11.83 12.17 -4.32
N LYS A 132 -10.83 12.17 -3.42
CA LYS A 132 -10.01 13.35 -3.17
C LYS A 132 -8.62 12.94 -2.73
N ALA A 133 -7.58 13.43 -3.42
CA ALA A 133 -6.22 13.28 -2.96
C ALA A 133 -6.00 14.13 -1.69
N TYR A 134 -5.42 13.52 -0.67
CA TYR A 134 -5.08 14.18 0.58
C TYR A 134 -3.61 13.95 0.92
N LEU A 135 -2.93 15.01 1.36
CA LEU A 135 -1.52 14.95 1.74
C LEU A 135 -1.39 14.43 3.18
N CYS A 136 -0.85 13.24 3.34
CA CYS A 136 -0.49 12.68 4.65
C CYS A 136 1.01 12.85 4.92
N LYS A 137 1.37 13.19 6.17
CA LYS A 137 2.76 13.08 6.63
C LYS A 137 3.02 11.65 7.10
N ARG A 138 4.10 11.04 6.61
CA ARG A 138 4.56 9.72 7.09
C ARG A 138 5.59 9.95 8.19
N TYR A 139 5.40 9.30 9.34
CA TYR A 139 6.36 9.28 10.43
C TYR A 139 6.92 7.87 10.55
N TYR A 140 8.25 7.76 10.53
CA TYR A 140 8.95 6.49 10.70
C TYR A 140 9.91 6.64 11.86
N MET A 141 9.90 5.67 12.77
CA MET A 141 10.90 5.56 13.82
C MET A 141 12.04 4.70 13.30
N ASP A 142 13.27 5.12 13.58
CA ASP A 142 14.43 4.25 13.48
C ASP A 142 14.49 3.26 14.67
N GLU A 143 15.44 2.32 14.62
CA GLU A 143 15.57 1.29 15.66
C GLU A 143 15.91 1.88 17.04
N GLU A 144 16.63 3.01 17.10
CA GLU A 144 16.99 3.67 18.35
C GLU A 144 15.74 4.32 18.97
N GLN A 145 14.99 5.09 18.18
CA GLN A 145 13.72 5.69 18.56
C GLN A 145 12.68 4.64 18.99
N MET A 146 12.64 3.49 18.32
CA MET A 146 11.80 2.37 18.73
C MET A 146 12.23 1.81 20.10
N ARG A 147 13.54 1.62 20.34
CA ARG A 147 14.05 1.16 21.64
C ARG A 147 13.72 2.16 22.75
N ASP A 148 13.93 3.45 22.50
CA ASP A 148 13.62 4.51 23.45
C ASP A 148 12.13 4.55 23.80
N LEU A 149 11.26 4.40 22.80
CA LEU A 149 9.82 4.31 23.01
C LEU A 149 9.43 3.10 23.87
N MET A 150 10.03 1.93 23.62
CA MET A 150 9.76 0.72 24.40
C MET A 150 10.23 0.84 25.86
N ASN A 151 11.23 1.67 26.12
CA ASN A 151 11.73 1.98 27.45
C ASN A 151 11.02 3.19 28.09
N TRP A 152 10.14 3.87 27.35
CA TRP A 152 9.47 5.06 27.84
C TRP A 152 8.43 4.70 28.89
N LYS A 153 8.52 5.34 30.05
CA LYS A 153 7.52 5.18 31.10
C LYS A 153 6.21 5.80 30.62
N CYS A 154 5.21 4.95 30.38
CA CYS A 154 3.87 5.38 30.00
C CYS A 154 3.37 6.44 31.01
N PRO A 155 2.91 7.62 30.56
CA PRO A 155 2.33 8.63 31.44
C PRO A 155 1.21 8.03 32.28
N ALA A 156 1.09 8.47 33.54
CA ALA A 156 -0.02 8.06 34.38
C ALA A 156 -1.34 8.46 33.70
N LEU A 157 -2.31 7.54 33.68
CA LEU A 157 -3.66 7.84 33.25
C LEU A 157 -4.24 8.91 34.18
N GLN A 158 -5.04 9.82 33.61
CA GLN A 158 -5.77 10.77 34.43
C GLN A 158 -6.79 10.04 35.32
N ASN A 159 -7.10 10.60 36.48
CA ASN A 159 -8.06 10.03 37.42
C ASN A 159 -9.39 9.69 36.72
N GLY A 160 -9.90 8.48 36.95
CA GLY A 160 -11.16 8.01 36.38
C GLY A 160 -11.05 7.32 35.02
N TYR A 161 -9.84 7.18 34.46
CA TYR A 161 -9.60 6.41 33.24
C TYR A 161 -8.86 5.10 33.53
N GLU A 162 -9.31 4.03 32.89
CA GLU A 162 -8.68 2.71 32.90
C GLU A 162 -8.36 2.29 31.46
N LEU A 163 -7.19 1.67 31.25
CA LEU A 163 -6.88 1.03 29.98
C LEU A 163 -7.58 -0.33 29.94
N GLY A 164 -8.58 -0.47 29.07
CA GLY A 164 -9.17 -1.76 28.78
C GLY A 164 -8.24 -2.61 27.90
N ILE A 165 -8.19 -3.91 28.18
CA ILE A 165 -7.66 -4.91 27.23
C ILE A 165 -8.86 -5.37 26.40
N LEU A 166 -8.86 -5.06 25.11
CA LEU A 166 -9.83 -5.58 24.13
C LEU A 166 -9.31 -6.88 23.52
#